data_AF-A0A424WHJ8-F1
#
_entry.id   AF-A0A424WHJ8-F1
#
_cell.length_a   1.000
_cell.length_b   1.000
_cell.length_c   1.000
_cell.angle_alpha   90.00
_cell.angle_beta   90.00
_cell.angle_gamma   90.00
#
_symmetry.space_group_name_H-M   'P 1'
#
loop_
_entity.id
_entity.type
_entity.pdbx_description
1 polymer ?
#
loop_
_entity_poly.entity_id
_entity_poly.type
_entity_poly.pdbx_seq_one_letter_code
_entity_poly.pdbx_strand_id
1 'polypeptide(L)'
;MSALTLLAVRRVLDGGIPPTLCSVSADGIPHVNLLSHVEYVDGCHVALTFQFFNRSRENILATGRASLMVEDPCTGASLALQLRYLRTETEGPVFERLRAKLAGIAAHTGMEHVFRLRGADIYEVLDIQPMHAGASLPTLQPRCDLAAGARAVSARLAECDELSLLPQVAMDGLRRDLAVSHAILWLLDEQRQTLYALASMGYAQQGVGAEVPLAEAGLAGVAAREGVALRIGHMARMYRYGRTLHEMASGLGPIEGLPIALPGLATPCSQLAVPLRARGRTVGALLVESESDQFFGYDDEDALAVLCAQLAQALVTLQGAELDAGAPLPQETPIGLAAHPGAPLSLRYFPRDGTVFIDGQYLIKGVAGAILWKLACDAQRHGRWGFSTRELRLAGSALGLPDVQDNLGVRLLLLQRRLADWGGPLQIRKLRRGCYELVPGRALSLESAGGVPA
;
A
#
# COMPACT_ATOMS: atom_id res chain seq x y z
N MET A 1 -6.67 -42.17 -8.73
CA MET A 1 -6.31 -41.04 -7.87
C MET A 1 -6.11 -39.85 -8.78
N SER A 2 -6.76 -38.71 -8.52
CA SER A 2 -6.50 -37.49 -9.31
C SER A 2 -5.02 -37.11 -9.12
N ALA A 3 -4.32 -36.76 -10.19
CA ALA A 3 -2.97 -36.21 -10.08
C ALA A 3 -3.02 -34.92 -9.24
N LEU A 4 -2.07 -34.76 -8.32
CA LEU A 4 -1.92 -33.52 -7.55
C LEU A 4 -1.46 -32.40 -8.49
N THR A 5 -2.05 -31.22 -8.36
CA THR A 5 -1.65 -30.04 -9.13
C THR A 5 -0.97 -29.03 -8.22
N LEU A 6 -0.10 -28.20 -8.80
CA LEU A 6 0.60 -27.18 -8.02
C LEU A 6 -0.36 -26.17 -7.39
N LEU A 7 -1.46 -25.85 -8.08
CA LEU A 7 -2.55 -25.01 -7.55
C LEU A 7 -3.17 -25.63 -6.29
N ALA A 8 -3.45 -26.94 -6.29
CA ALA A 8 -4.06 -27.62 -5.15
C ALA A 8 -3.16 -27.65 -3.90
N VAL A 9 -1.84 -27.54 -4.09
CA VAL A 9 -0.85 -27.62 -2.99
C VAL A 9 -0.14 -26.28 -2.74
N ARG A 10 -0.53 -25.19 -3.41
CA ARG A 10 0.20 -23.91 -3.38
C ARG A 10 0.39 -23.35 -1.97
N ARG A 11 -0.55 -23.59 -1.06
CA ARG A 11 -0.46 -23.18 0.36
C ARG A 11 0.78 -23.74 1.06
N VAL A 12 1.23 -24.92 0.65
CA VAL A 12 2.42 -25.57 1.21
C VAL A 12 3.69 -24.76 0.88
N LEU A 13 3.63 -23.93 -0.16
CA LEU A 13 4.70 -23.04 -0.62
C LEU A 13 4.63 -21.64 0.05
N ASP A 14 3.85 -21.47 1.11
CA ASP A 14 3.75 -20.19 1.84
C ASP A 14 4.99 -19.89 2.70
N GLY A 15 5.89 -20.86 2.90
CA GLY A 15 7.15 -20.67 3.61
C GLY A 15 7.04 -20.84 5.12
N GLY A 16 6.08 -21.62 5.60
CA GLY A 16 5.99 -22.01 7.02
C GLY A 16 7.06 -23.02 7.43
N ILE A 17 7.43 -23.95 6.54
CA ILE A 17 8.48 -24.95 6.76
C ILE A 17 9.53 -24.81 5.64
N PRO A 18 10.85 -24.70 5.98
CA PRO A 18 11.92 -24.67 4.99
C PRO A 18 11.91 -25.93 4.10
N PRO A 19 11.88 -25.79 2.77
CA PRO A 19 11.84 -26.95 1.89
C PRO A 19 13.24 -27.55 1.71
N THR A 20 13.29 -28.84 1.40
CA THR A 20 14.55 -29.57 1.18
C THR A 20 14.77 -29.78 -0.31
N LEU A 21 15.89 -29.27 -0.84
CA LEU A 21 16.30 -29.46 -2.24
C LEU A 21 17.32 -30.58 -2.35
N CYS A 22 17.08 -31.51 -3.25
CA CYS A 22 18.04 -32.50 -3.70
C CYS A 22 18.41 -32.23 -5.17
N SER A 23 19.70 -32.23 -5.44
CA SER A 23 20.31 -32.10 -6.78
C SER A 23 21.26 -33.26 -7.00
N VAL A 24 21.60 -33.57 -8.26
CA VAL A 24 22.53 -34.65 -8.58
C VAL A 24 23.63 -34.14 -9.50
N SER A 25 24.88 -34.51 -9.22
CA SER A 25 26.01 -34.18 -10.08
C SER A 25 26.00 -35.03 -11.35
N ALA A 26 26.83 -34.67 -12.35
CA ALA A 26 26.93 -35.41 -13.60
C ALA A 26 27.41 -36.87 -13.43
N ASP A 27 28.20 -37.13 -12.39
CA ASP A 27 28.68 -38.45 -11.96
C ASP A 27 27.69 -39.19 -11.03
N GLY A 28 26.51 -38.63 -10.78
CA GLY A 28 25.42 -39.31 -10.05
C GLY A 28 25.44 -39.14 -8.53
N ILE A 29 26.24 -38.23 -7.99
CA ILE A 29 26.32 -38.00 -6.54
C ILE A 29 25.20 -37.03 -6.10
N PRO A 30 24.32 -37.44 -5.16
CA PRO A 30 23.27 -36.56 -4.66
C PRO A 30 23.83 -35.50 -3.71
N HIS A 31 23.23 -34.31 -3.75
CA HIS A 31 23.53 -33.20 -2.84
C HIS A 31 22.23 -32.60 -2.32
N VAL A 32 22.10 -32.57 -0.99
CA VAL A 32 20.89 -32.15 -0.28
C VAL A 32 21.16 -30.83 0.45
N ASN A 33 20.24 -29.88 0.33
CA ASN A 33 20.29 -28.57 1.01
C ASN A 33 18.90 -28.17 1.52
N LEU A 34 18.88 -27.40 2.60
CA LEU A 34 17.68 -26.70 3.06
C LEU A 34 17.59 -25.33 2.37
N LEU A 35 16.42 -24.99 1.83
CA LEU A 35 16.19 -23.69 1.23
C LEU A 35 15.49 -22.76 2.22
N SER A 36 15.71 -21.46 2.04
CA SER A 36 14.97 -20.46 2.82
C SER A 36 13.52 -20.35 2.38
N HIS A 37 13.23 -20.47 1.08
CA HIS A 37 11.89 -20.29 0.53
C HIS A 37 11.74 -20.92 -0.87
N VAL A 38 10.51 -21.32 -1.21
CA VAL A 38 10.06 -21.69 -2.58
C VAL A 38 8.88 -20.82 -2.97
N GLU A 39 8.99 -20.13 -4.11
CA GLU A 39 7.92 -19.26 -4.60
C GLU A 39 7.05 -19.98 -5.63
N TYR A 40 5.74 -19.95 -5.42
CA TYR A 40 4.78 -20.33 -6.45
C TYR A 40 4.76 -19.28 -7.57
N VAL A 41 4.94 -19.69 -8.83
CA VAL A 41 4.93 -18.77 -9.98
C VAL A 41 3.61 -18.89 -10.74
N ASP A 42 3.23 -20.10 -11.11
CA ASP A 42 1.98 -20.42 -11.81
C ASP A 42 1.63 -21.91 -11.63
N GLY A 43 0.65 -22.43 -12.39
CA GLY A 43 0.19 -23.83 -12.26
C GLY A 43 1.24 -24.90 -12.60
N CYS A 44 2.35 -24.53 -13.24
CA CYS A 44 3.40 -25.43 -13.70
C CYS A 44 4.80 -25.05 -13.19
N HIS A 45 4.99 -23.86 -12.63
CA HIS A 45 6.31 -23.35 -12.28
C HIS A 45 6.46 -22.95 -10.82
N VAL A 46 7.67 -23.17 -10.30
CA VAL A 46 8.15 -22.65 -9.02
C VAL A 46 9.46 -21.90 -9.22
N ALA A 47 9.77 -20.97 -8.32
CA ALA A 47 11.04 -20.26 -8.30
C ALA A 47 11.79 -20.49 -7.00
N LEU A 48 13.09 -20.76 -7.12
CA LEU A 48 14.00 -20.99 -6.01
C LEU A 48 15.09 -19.92 -5.99
N THR A 49 15.51 -19.53 -4.80
CA THR A 49 16.66 -18.65 -4.60
C THR A 49 17.95 -19.48 -4.70
N PHE A 50 19.08 -18.95 -5.18
CA PHE A 50 20.32 -19.75 -5.34
C PHE A 50 21.58 -19.21 -4.65
N GLN A 51 21.48 -18.09 -3.94
CA GLN A 51 22.62 -17.31 -3.45
C GLN A 51 23.54 -18.05 -2.45
N PHE A 52 23.13 -19.21 -1.93
CA PHE A 52 23.92 -20.05 -1.02
C PHE A 52 24.27 -21.46 -1.58
N PHE A 53 24.05 -21.72 -2.88
CA PHE A 53 24.11 -23.08 -3.45
C PHE A 53 25.19 -23.28 -4.50
N ASN A 54 26.47 -23.11 -4.15
CA ASN A 54 27.53 -23.29 -5.16
C ASN A 54 27.48 -24.69 -5.80
N ARG A 55 27.49 -25.77 -4.99
CA ARG A 55 27.49 -27.14 -5.51
C ARG A 55 26.15 -27.61 -6.07
N SER A 56 25.03 -27.29 -5.41
CA SER A 56 23.70 -27.67 -5.94
C SER A 56 23.36 -26.95 -7.23
N ARG A 57 23.76 -25.69 -7.39
CA ARG A 57 23.53 -24.96 -8.63
C ARG A 57 24.40 -25.49 -9.76
N GLU A 58 25.67 -25.81 -9.51
CA GLU A 58 26.52 -26.51 -10.50
C GLU A 58 25.87 -27.81 -10.98
N ASN A 59 25.38 -28.63 -10.05
CA ASN A 59 24.66 -29.87 -10.35
C ASN A 59 23.40 -29.63 -11.21
N ILE A 60 22.61 -28.62 -10.85
CA ILE A 60 21.37 -28.28 -11.56
C ILE A 60 21.66 -27.75 -12.96
N LEU A 61 22.67 -26.90 -13.13
CA LEU A 61 23.06 -26.39 -14.45
C LEU A 61 23.65 -27.49 -15.34
N ALA A 62 24.30 -28.49 -14.76
CA ALA A 62 24.85 -29.63 -15.51
C ALA A 62 23.77 -30.64 -15.93
N THR A 63 22.78 -30.90 -15.07
CA THR A 63 21.81 -31.99 -15.28
C THR A 63 20.40 -31.51 -15.68
N GLY A 64 20.09 -30.24 -15.41
CA GLY A 64 18.76 -29.65 -15.56
C GLY A 64 17.73 -30.18 -14.57
N ARG A 65 18.13 -30.97 -13.56
CA ARG A 65 17.21 -31.73 -12.69
C ARG A 65 17.39 -31.39 -11.22
N ALA A 66 16.27 -31.32 -10.51
CA ALA A 66 16.22 -31.25 -9.06
C ALA A 66 14.98 -31.97 -8.53
N SER A 67 15.01 -32.32 -7.25
CA SER A 67 13.84 -32.79 -6.50
C SER A 67 13.66 -31.89 -5.28
N LEU A 68 12.44 -31.47 -5.00
CA LEU A 68 12.12 -30.60 -3.88
C LEU A 68 11.11 -31.29 -2.97
N MET A 69 11.41 -31.35 -1.69
CA MET A 69 10.49 -31.82 -0.66
C MET A 69 9.91 -30.63 0.08
N VAL A 70 8.59 -30.58 0.19
CA VAL A 70 7.84 -29.53 0.88
C VAL A 70 6.86 -30.17 1.87
N GLU A 71 6.59 -29.48 2.98
CA GLU A 71 5.77 -29.99 4.07
C GLU A 71 4.66 -29.01 4.43
N ASP A 72 3.45 -29.51 4.57
CA ASP A 72 2.30 -28.73 4.97
C ASP A 72 2.35 -28.46 6.49
N PRO A 73 2.54 -27.21 6.94
CA PRO A 73 2.61 -26.90 8.36
C PRO A 73 1.32 -27.21 9.13
N CYS A 74 0.20 -27.35 8.43
CA CYS A 74 -1.11 -27.59 9.03
C CYS A 74 -1.41 -29.08 9.21
N THR A 75 -0.81 -29.96 8.41
CA THR A 75 -1.15 -31.39 8.40
C THR A 75 0.05 -32.30 8.62
N GLY A 76 1.27 -31.77 8.50
CA GLY A 76 2.51 -32.56 8.45
C GLY A 76 2.60 -33.45 7.20
N ALA A 77 1.72 -33.27 6.21
CA ALA A 77 1.82 -33.99 4.95
C ALA A 77 3.05 -33.50 4.18
N SER A 78 3.80 -34.43 3.59
CA SER A 78 4.98 -34.12 2.78
C SER A 78 4.77 -34.51 1.33
N LEU A 79 5.25 -33.65 0.43
CA LEU A 79 5.17 -33.80 -1.01
C LEU A 79 6.57 -33.73 -1.61
N ALA A 80 6.86 -34.59 -2.58
CA ALA A 80 8.03 -34.50 -3.44
C ALA A 80 7.65 -33.94 -4.80
N LEU A 81 8.34 -32.90 -5.25
CA LEU A 81 8.20 -32.28 -6.55
C LEU A 81 9.41 -32.62 -7.40
N GLN A 82 9.20 -33.17 -8.59
CA GLN A 82 10.25 -33.34 -9.60
C GLN A 82 10.37 -32.08 -10.43
N LEU A 83 11.57 -31.50 -10.49
CA LEU A 83 11.80 -30.18 -11.07
C LEU A 83 12.75 -30.25 -12.26
N ARG A 84 12.43 -29.47 -13.30
CA ARG A 84 13.32 -29.18 -14.43
C ARG A 84 13.69 -27.71 -14.43
N TYR A 85 14.99 -27.42 -14.37
CA TYR A 85 15.49 -26.04 -14.49
C TYR A 85 15.20 -25.48 -15.89
N LEU A 86 14.72 -24.24 -15.95
CA LEU A 86 14.44 -23.55 -17.21
C LEU A 86 15.37 -22.36 -17.44
N ARG A 87 15.45 -21.45 -16.47
CA ARG A 87 16.18 -20.17 -16.59
C ARG A 87 16.43 -19.54 -15.23
N THR A 88 17.27 -18.52 -15.22
CA THR A 88 17.46 -17.63 -14.06
C THR A 88 16.96 -16.23 -14.42
N GLU A 89 16.13 -15.65 -13.54
CA GLU A 89 15.68 -14.26 -13.62
C GLU A 89 16.43 -13.43 -12.58
N THR A 90 17.04 -12.32 -12.99
CA THR A 90 17.78 -11.40 -12.09
C THR A 90 17.04 -10.10 -11.81
N GLU A 91 15.88 -9.94 -12.42
CA GLU A 91 14.98 -8.79 -12.29
C GLU A 91 13.54 -9.24 -12.60
N GLY A 92 12.57 -8.37 -12.37
CA GLY A 92 11.17 -8.62 -12.67
C GLY A 92 10.36 -9.17 -11.49
N PRO A 93 9.08 -9.52 -11.72
CA PRO A 93 8.12 -9.77 -10.64
C PRO A 93 8.49 -10.90 -9.69
N VAL A 94 8.94 -12.04 -10.23
CA VAL A 94 9.31 -13.21 -9.42
C VAL A 94 10.56 -12.91 -8.60
N PHE A 95 11.52 -12.21 -9.19
CA PHE A 95 12.73 -11.78 -8.49
C PHE A 95 12.41 -10.86 -7.31
N GLU A 96 11.55 -9.84 -7.50
CA GLU A 96 11.21 -8.89 -6.43
C GLU A 96 10.37 -9.55 -5.31
N ARG A 97 9.49 -10.51 -5.65
CA ARG A 97 8.79 -11.35 -4.66
C ARG A 97 9.76 -12.14 -3.79
N LEU A 98 10.69 -12.88 -4.41
CA LEU A 98 11.70 -13.65 -3.70
C LEU A 98 12.64 -12.77 -2.89
N ARG A 99 13.01 -11.60 -3.42
CA ARG A 99 13.85 -10.62 -2.74
C ARG A 99 13.16 -10.11 -1.48
N ALA A 100 11.87 -9.78 -1.56
CA ALA A 100 11.09 -9.36 -0.41
C ALA A 100 11.04 -10.44 0.68
N LYS A 101 10.79 -11.71 0.30
CA LYS A 101 10.76 -12.83 1.24
C LYS A 101 12.12 -13.08 1.90
N LEU A 102 13.21 -13.09 1.13
CA LEU A 102 14.56 -13.27 1.68
C LEU A 102 14.97 -12.14 2.62
N ALA A 103 14.65 -10.89 2.28
CA ALA A 103 14.90 -9.74 3.13
C ALA A 103 14.13 -9.85 4.47
N GLY A 104 12.88 -10.34 4.45
CA GLY A 104 12.12 -10.66 5.66
C GLY A 104 12.83 -11.72 6.53
N ILE A 105 13.34 -12.79 5.92
CA ILE A 105 14.05 -13.86 6.63
C ILE A 105 15.38 -13.35 7.24
N ALA A 106 16.16 -12.57 6.50
CA ALA A 106 17.45 -12.06 6.96
C ALA A 106 17.35 -11.12 8.17
N ALA A 107 16.24 -10.37 8.27
CA ALA A 107 15.94 -9.49 9.39
C ALA A 107 15.75 -10.26 10.72
N HIS A 108 15.33 -11.52 10.64
CA HIS A 108 15.16 -12.39 11.80
C HIS A 108 16.50 -12.92 12.33
N THR A 109 17.45 -13.20 11.42
CA THR A 109 18.75 -13.82 11.77
C THR A 109 19.87 -12.81 12.01
N GLY A 110 19.64 -11.51 11.73
CA GLY A 110 20.66 -10.47 11.81
C GLY A 110 21.72 -10.55 10.70
N MET A 111 21.44 -11.29 9.62
CA MET A 111 22.37 -11.55 8.51
C MET A 111 22.09 -10.68 7.27
N GLU A 112 21.54 -9.49 7.48
CA GLU A 112 20.99 -8.60 6.44
C GLU A 112 22.01 -8.23 5.34
N HIS A 113 23.29 -8.08 5.71
CA HIS A 113 24.39 -7.73 4.79
C HIS A 113 24.88 -8.93 3.96
N VAL A 114 24.49 -10.16 4.31
CA VAL A 114 24.92 -11.40 3.66
C VAL A 114 23.84 -11.92 2.69
N PHE A 115 22.56 -11.68 3.00
CA PHE A 115 21.41 -12.19 2.24
C PHE A 115 21.01 -11.25 1.09
N ARG A 116 21.86 -11.14 0.06
CA ARG A 116 21.49 -10.50 -1.21
C ARG A 116 21.01 -11.55 -2.21
N LEU A 117 19.77 -11.44 -2.69
CA LEU A 117 19.27 -12.28 -3.78
C LEU A 117 20.12 -12.04 -5.03
N ARG A 118 20.74 -13.10 -5.55
CA ARG A 118 21.54 -13.06 -6.79
C ARG A 118 20.71 -13.34 -8.04
N GLY A 119 19.57 -14.00 -7.88
CA GLY A 119 18.62 -14.31 -8.94
C GLY A 119 17.62 -15.39 -8.49
N ALA A 120 16.56 -15.51 -9.26
CA ALA A 120 15.46 -16.46 -9.11
C ALA A 120 15.58 -17.54 -10.18
N ASP A 121 15.91 -18.77 -9.79
CA ASP A 121 15.93 -19.90 -10.72
C ASP A 121 14.50 -20.40 -10.90
N ILE A 122 14.00 -20.40 -12.13
CA ILE A 122 12.67 -20.86 -12.50
C ILE A 122 12.74 -22.33 -12.89
N TYR A 123 11.86 -23.13 -12.28
CA TYR A 123 11.72 -24.55 -12.53
C TYR A 123 10.31 -24.88 -13.00
N GLU A 124 10.22 -25.79 -13.96
CA GLU A 124 8.99 -26.50 -14.28
C GLU A 124 8.81 -27.68 -13.33
N VAL A 125 7.60 -27.85 -12.82
CA VAL A 125 7.19 -28.98 -11.99
C VAL A 125 6.68 -30.09 -12.90
N LEU A 126 7.44 -31.18 -12.97
CA LEU A 126 7.15 -32.33 -13.84
C LEU A 126 6.20 -33.33 -13.19
N ASP A 127 6.31 -33.51 -11.87
CA ASP A 127 5.50 -34.46 -11.11
C ASP A 127 5.41 -34.03 -9.64
N ILE A 128 4.29 -34.39 -8.99
CA ILE A 128 4.02 -34.12 -7.57
C ILE A 128 3.57 -35.42 -6.90
N GLN A 129 4.39 -35.95 -6.00
CA GLN A 129 4.17 -37.22 -5.33
C GLN A 129 3.94 -37.03 -3.82
N PRO A 130 2.86 -37.57 -3.24
CA PRO A 130 2.71 -37.60 -1.80
C PRO A 130 3.71 -38.58 -1.20
N MET A 131 4.50 -38.12 -0.22
CA MET A 131 5.45 -38.96 0.51
C MET A 131 4.86 -39.45 1.83
N HIS A 132 4.28 -38.53 2.60
CA HIS A 132 3.55 -38.84 3.83
C HIS A 132 2.21 -38.12 3.82
N ALA A 133 1.15 -38.85 4.16
CA ALA A 133 -0.21 -38.31 4.17
C ALA A 133 -0.46 -37.27 5.28
N GLY A 134 0.44 -37.18 6.27
CA GLY A 134 0.25 -36.36 7.46
C GLY A 134 -0.92 -36.83 8.32
N ALA A 135 -1.29 -36.03 9.31
CA ALA A 135 -2.53 -36.16 10.06
C ALA A 135 -3.27 -34.84 9.98
N SER A 136 -4.52 -34.86 9.49
CA SER A 136 -5.34 -33.65 9.49
C SER A 136 -5.54 -33.19 10.93
N LEU A 137 -5.03 -32.02 11.28
CA LEU A 137 -5.42 -31.36 12.52
C LEU A 137 -6.93 -31.07 12.47
N PRO A 138 -7.68 -31.22 13.57
CA PRO A 138 -9.10 -30.90 13.62
C PRO A 138 -9.34 -29.45 13.19
N THR A 139 -9.87 -29.32 11.97
CA THR A 139 -10.41 -28.11 11.32
C THR A 139 -9.72 -26.78 11.63
N LEU A 140 -8.67 -26.46 10.87
CA LEU A 140 -8.39 -25.06 10.53
C LEU A 140 -9.48 -24.60 9.56
N GLN A 141 -10.59 -24.09 10.08
CA GLN A 141 -11.58 -23.45 9.22
C GLN A 141 -10.93 -22.23 8.55
N PRO A 142 -11.17 -21.99 7.24
CA PRO A 142 -10.77 -20.74 6.61
C PRO A 142 -11.33 -19.58 7.43
N ARG A 143 -10.52 -18.54 7.66
CA ARG A 143 -10.93 -17.40 8.49
C ARG A 143 -12.14 -16.66 7.92
N CYS A 144 -12.30 -16.70 6.61
CA CYS A 144 -13.44 -16.18 5.86
C CYS A 144 -13.47 -16.84 4.46
N ASP A 145 -14.57 -16.64 3.73
CA ASP A 145 -14.62 -16.94 2.29
C ASP A 145 -14.11 -15.73 1.51
N LEU A 146 -12.84 -15.79 1.10
CA LEU A 146 -12.18 -14.70 0.39
C LEU A 146 -12.82 -14.38 -0.96
N ALA A 147 -13.31 -15.39 -1.68
CA ALA A 147 -13.93 -15.20 -2.98
C ALA A 147 -15.31 -14.54 -2.84
N ALA A 148 -16.14 -15.01 -1.90
CA ALA A 148 -17.40 -14.37 -1.59
C ALA A 148 -17.21 -12.95 -1.02
N GLY A 149 -16.23 -12.78 -0.13
CA GLY A 149 -15.90 -11.48 0.44
C GLY A 149 -15.44 -10.49 -0.63
N ALA A 150 -14.48 -10.86 -1.48
CA ALA A 150 -14.02 -10.03 -2.59
C ALA A 150 -15.15 -9.65 -3.54
N ARG A 151 -16.04 -10.60 -3.88
CA ARG A 151 -17.23 -10.32 -4.69
C ARG A 151 -18.17 -9.31 -4.02
N ALA A 152 -18.41 -9.43 -2.71
CA ALA A 152 -19.27 -8.51 -1.97
C ALA A 152 -18.69 -7.09 -1.91
N VAL A 153 -17.37 -6.96 -1.66
CA VAL A 153 -16.67 -5.67 -1.71
C VAL A 153 -16.71 -5.08 -3.12
N SER A 154 -16.44 -5.91 -4.13
CA SER A 154 -16.46 -5.52 -5.54
C SER A 154 -17.81 -4.95 -5.97
N ALA A 155 -18.91 -5.60 -5.58
CA ALA A 155 -20.25 -5.12 -5.86
C ALA A 155 -20.50 -3.73 -5.24
N ARG A 156 -20.11 -3.51 -3.98
CA ARG A 156 -20.28 -2.19 -3.33
C ARG A 156 -19.38 -1.11 -3.91
N LEU A 157 -18.16 -1.45 -4.35
CA LEU A 157 -17.28 -0.53 -5.07
C LEU A 157 -17.88 -0.12 -6.42
N ALA A 158 -18.60 -1.02 -7.10
CA ALA A 158 -19.25 -0.71 -8.38
C ALA A 158 -20.41 0.30 -8.25
N GLU A 159 -21.08 0.33 -7.10
CA GLU A 159 -22.15 1.30 -6.80
C GLU A 159 -21.62 2.68 -6.36
N CYS A 160 -20.29 2.83 -6.18
CA CYS A 160 -19.70 4.11 -5.78
C CYS A 160 -19.67 5.08 -6.97
N ASP A 161 -20.49 6.12 -6.92
CA ASP A 161 -20.50 7.22 -7.88
C ASP A 161 -19.69 8.44 -7.39
N GLU A 162 -19.25 8.43 -6.14
CA GLU A 162 -18.46 9.49 -5.51
C GLU A 162 -17.07 9.03 -5.04
N LEU A 163 -16.06 9.84 -5.33
CA LEU A 163 -14.66 9.57 -4.97
C LEU A 163 -14.44 9.40 -3.46
N SER A 164 -15.20 10.16 -2.64
CA SER A 164 -15.10 10.13 -1.18
C SER A 164 -15.55 8.81 -0.57
N LEU A 165 -16.45 8.07 -1.23
CA LEU A 165 -16.99 6.80 -0.74
C LEU A 165 -16.00 5.65 -0.93
N LEU A 166 -15.18 5.68 -1.97
CA LEU A 166 -14.30 4.57 -2.34
C LEU A 166 -13.39 4.09 -1.19
N PRO A 167 -12.62 4.94 -0.49
CA PRO A 167 -11.73 4.46 0.57
C PRO A 167 -12.52 3.88 1.75
N GLN A 168 -13.68 4.46 2.07
CA GLN A 168 -14.52 3.97 3.17
C GLN A 168 -15.09 2.59 2.83
N VAL A 169 -15.69 2.43 1.65
CA VAL A 169 -16.25 1.14 1.19
C VAL A 169 -15.19 0.05 1.11
N ALA A 170 -13.99 0.39 0.63
CA ALA A 170 -12.87 -0.53 0.58
C ALA A 170 -12.43 -0.98 1.98
N MET A 171 -12.12 -0.05 2.89
CA MET A 171 -11.65 -0.37 4.25
C MET A 171 -12.68 -1.16 5.05
N ASP A 172 -13.94 -0.73 4.98
CA ASP A 172 -15.03 -1.42 5.63
C ASP A 172 -15.22 -2.85 5.10
N GLY A 173 -15.09 -3.03 3.78
CA GLY A 173 -15.15 -4.32 3.13
C GLY A 173 -14.02 -5.26 3.53
N LEU A 174 -12.79 -4.75 3.61
CA LEU A 174 -11.63 -5.48 4.10
C LEU A 174 -11.87 -6.01 5.53
N ARG A 175 -12.42 -5.17 6.40
CA ARG A 175 -12.73 -5.55 7.79
C ARG A 175 -13.87 -6.56 7.87
N ARG A 176 -15.01 -6.26 7.24
CA ARG A 176 -16.25 -7.03 7.40
C ARG A 176 -16.25 -8.34 6.63
N ASP A 177 -15.76 -8.34 5.40
CA ASP A 177 -15.95 -9.44 4.46
C ASP A 177 -14.66 -10.26 4.23
N LEU A 178 -13.47 -9.68 4.46
CA LEU A 178 -12.18 -10.37 4.32
C LEU A 178 -11.46 -10.62 5.67
N ALA A 179 -12.08 -10.21 6.79
CA ALA A 179 -11.55 -10.34 8.14
C ALA A 179 -10.13 -9.74 8.30
N VAL A 180 -9.85 -8.63 7.62
CA VAL A 180 -8.58 -7.89 7.74
C VAL A 180 -8.73 -6.79 8.77
N SER A 181 -7.94 -6.83 9.83
CA SER A 181 -8.04 -5.85 10.94
C SER A 181 -7.28 -4.56 10.67
N HIS A 182 -6.13 -4.65 9.99
CA HIS A 182 -5.21 -3.52 9.78
C HIS A 182 -4.92 -3.31 8.30
N ALA A 183 -5.16 -2.11 7.80
CA ALA A 183 -4.84 -1.76 6.43
C ALA A 183 -4.55 -0.27 6.26
N ILE A 184 -3.68 0.06 5.32
CA ILE A 184 -3.36 1.42 4.89
C ILE A 184 -3.47 1.50 3.37
N LEU A 185 -4.24 2.46 2.89
CA LEU A 185 -4.34 2.79 1.46
C LEU A 185 -3.41 3.97 1.16
N TRP A 186 -2.32 3.65 0.46
CA TRP A 186 -1.34 4.61 0.00
C TRP A 186 -1.64 5.06 -1.43
N LEU A 187 -1.48 6.35 -1.70
CA LEU A 187 -1.45 6.89 -3.05
C LEU A 187 -0.07 7.44 -3.38
N LEU A 188 0.31 7.30 -4.65
CA LEU A 188 1.60 7.73 -5.17
C LEU A 188 1.53 9.16 -5.70
N ASP A 189 2.37 10.03 -5.14
CA ASP A 189 2.78 11.26 -5.80
C ASP A 189 4.05 10.94 -6.62
N GLU A 190 3.86 10.74 -7.92
CA GLU A 190 4.95 10.37 -8.83
C GLU A 190 6.02 11.46 -8.96
N GLN A 191 5.65 12.74 -8.84
CA GLN A 191 6.63 13.82 -8.97
C GLN A 191 7.53 13.89 -7.75
N ARG A 192 6.93 13.74 -6.57
CA ARG A 192 7.65 13.78 -5.29
C ARG A 192 8.25 12.44 -4.92
N GLN A 193 8.00 11.37 -5.70
CA GLN A 193 8.37 9.99 -5.38
C GLN A 193 8.03 9.65 -3.93
N THR A 194 6.79 9.96 -3.53
CA THR A 194 6.32 9.89 -2.14
C THR A 194 4.97 9.18 -2.10
N LEU A 195 4.78 8.29 -1.13
CA LEU A 195 3.48 7.73 -0.81
C LEU A 195 2.82 8.56 0.30
N TYR A 196 1.52 8.82 0.16
CA TYR A 196 0.72 9.45 1.22
C TYR A 196 -0.50 8.60 1.57
N ALA A 197 -0.82 8.53 2.85
CA ALA A 197 -1.92 7.72 3.36
C ALA A 197 -3.26 8.41 3.09
N LEU A 198 -4.11 7.82 2.23
CA LEU A 198 -5.46 8.31 1.96
C LEU A 198 -6.46 7.84 3.01
N ALA A 199 -6.30 6.60 3.47
CA ALA A 199 -7.12 6.00 4.52
C ALA A 199 -6.31 4.92 5.25
N SER A 200 -6.64 4.68 6.50
CA SER A 200 -6.16 3.51 7.22
C SER A 200 -7.25 2.96 8.14
N MET A 201 -7.00 1.78 8.71
CA MET A 201 -7.89 1.16 9.68
C MET A 201 -7.13 0.26 10.65
N GLY A 202 -7.66 0.12 11.87
CA GLY A 202 -7.15 -0.81 12.89
C GLY A 202 -6.01 -0.27 13.75
N TYR A 203 -5.40 0.85 13.37
CA TYR A 203 -4.26 1.42 14.10
C TYR A 203 -4.67 2.37 15.22
N ALA A 204 -3.79 2.52 16.22
CA ALA A 204 -3.95 3.52 17.28
C ALA A 204 -4.01 4.96 16.75
N GLN A 205 -3.33 5.22 15.64
CA GLN A 205 -3.38 6.51 14.93
C GLN A 205 -3.75 6.27 13.47
N GLN A 206 -4.71 7.04 12.96
CA GLN A 206 -5.19 6.91 11.58
C GLN A 206 -4.13 7.37 10.55
N GLY A 207 -3.35 8.38 10.90
CA GLY A 207 -2.24 8.85 10.06
C GLY A 207 -2.63 9.27 8.63
N VAL A 208 -3.89 9.66 8.40
CA VAL A 208 -4.31 10.21 7.10
C VAL A 208 -3.46 11.42 6.78
N GLY A 209 -2.93 11.49 5.55
CA GLY A 209 -1.99 12.52 5.10
C GLY A 209 -0.55 12.35 5.58
N ALA A 210 -0.24 11.30 6.34
CA ALA A 210 1.14 10.93 6.59
C ALA A 210 1.83 10.61 5.25
N GLU A 211 3.07 11.05 5.12
CA GLU A 211 3.86 10.90 3.91
C GLU A 211 5.14 10.13 4.20
N VAL A 212 5.54 9.28 3.26
CA VAL A 212 6.80 8.55 3.33
C VAL A 212 7.45 8.52 1.93
N PRO A 213 8.75 8.81 1.81
CA PRO A 213 9.45 8.66 0.54
C PRO A 213 9.27 7.25 0.00
N LEU A 214 9.07 7.09 -1.31
CA LEU A 214 8.80 5.81 -1.96
C LEU A 214 9.90 4.78 -1.65
N ALA A 215 11.15 5.23 -1.57
CA ALA A 215 12.30 4.40 -1.23
C ALA A 215 12.30 3.89 0.23
N GLU A 216 11.62 4.58 1.13
CA GLU A 216 11.57 4.28 2.58
C GLU A 216 10.24 3.62 3.00
N ALA A 217 9.30 3.47 2.06
CA ALA A 217 7.94 3.01 2.33
C ALA A 217 7.80 1.48 2.44
N GLY A 218 8.90 0.77 2.71
CA GLY A 218 8.93 -0.67 2.91
C GLY A 218 8.26 -1.45 1.77
N LEU A 219 7.46 -2.46 2.13
CA LEU A 219 6.72 -3.30 1.17
C LEU A 219 5.77 -2.49 0.27
N ALA A 220 5.07 -1.50 0.82
CA ALA A 220 4.16 -0.66 0.04
C ALA A 220 4.92 0.12 -1.05
N GLY A 221 6.11 0.61 -0.73
CA GLY A 221 6.99 1.31 -1.68
C GLY A 221 7.47 0.42 -2.80
N VAL A 222 7.95 -0.79 -2.48
CA VAL A 222 8.39 -1.75 -3.49
C VAL A 222 7.21 -2.22 -4.34
N ALA A 223 6.06 -2.55 -3.73
CA ALA A 223 4.87 -2.94 -4.48
C ALA A 223 4.42 -1.83 -5.44
N ALA A 224 4.40 -0.58 -4.99
CA ALA A 224 4.04 0.56 -5.82
C ALA A 224 5.02 0.78 -6.99
N ARG A 225 6.33 0.71 -6.72
CA ARG A 225 7.41 0.94 -7.71
C ARG A 225 7.46 -0.17 -8.76
N GLU A 226 7.44 -1.43 -8.33
CA GLU A 226 7.58 -2.59 -9.21
C GLU A 226 6.24 -3.00 -9.84
N GLY A 227 5.11 -2.56 -9.29
CA GLY A 227 3.78 -2.93 -9.77
C GLY A 227 3.45 -4.41 -9.51
N VAL A 228 4.00 -4.98 -8.44
CA VAL A 228 3.87 -6.41 -8.08
C VAL A 228 3.44 -6.54 -6.63
N ALA A 229 2.56 -7.51 -6.34
CA ALA A 229 2.16 -7.81 -4.97
C ALA A 229 3.30 -8.52 -4.21
N LEU A 230 3.51 -8.14 -2.96
CA LEU A 230 4.57 -8.67 -2.10
C LEU A 230 3.99 -9.14 -0.79
N ARG A 231 4.39 -10.34 -0.37
CA ARG A 231 3.84 -11.01 0.81
C ARG A 231 4.94 -11.57 1.68
N ILE A 232 4.87 -11.26 2.97
CA ILE A 232 5.78 -11.77 3.99
C ILE A 232 4.92 -12.33 5.12
N GLY A 233 5.04 -13.63 5.37
CA GLY A 233 4.23 -14.35 6.37
C GLY A 233 4.88 -14.47 7.75
N HIS A 234 6.01 -13.83 8.03
CA HIS A 234 6.71 -13.89 9.32
C HIS A 234 7.36 -12.53 9.64
N MET A 235 7.80 -12.32 10.90
CA MET A 235 8.40 -11.07 11.43
C MET A 235 9.13 -10.18 10.38
N ALA A 236 8.43 -9.18 9.85
CA ALA A 236 8.90 -8.33 8.74
C ALA A 236 9.73 -7.12 9.20
N ARG A 237 10.72 -7.33 10.09
CA ARG A 237 11.47 -6.24 10.74
C ARG A 237 12.21 -5.30 9.77
N MET A 238 12.73 -5.80 8.64
CA MET A 238 13.45 -4.97 7.66
C MET A 238 12.52 -4.04 6.86
N TYR A 239 11.25 -4.39 6.67
CA TYR A 239 10.30 -3.60 5.90
C TYR A 239 9.41 -2.68 6.75
N ARG A 240 9.81 -2.42 8.01
CA ARG A 240 9.24 -1.29 8.77
C ARG A 240 9.41 -0.05 7.91
N TYR A 241 8.30 0.51 7.43
CA TYR A 241 8.32 1.81 6.76
C TYR A 241 8.92 2.85 7.73
N GLY A 242 9.72 3.80 7.22
CA GLY A 242 10.62 4.69 7.97
C GLY A 242 10.07 5.32 9.26
N ARG A 243 10.07 4.55 10.37
CA ARG A 243 9.75 5.02 11.73
C ARG A 243 10.93 5.64 12.46
N THR A 244 12.14 5.53 11.90
CA THR A 244 13.36 6.12 12.48
C THR A 244 13.25 7.64 12.65
N LEU A 245 12.45 8.33 11.84
CA LEU A 245 12.22 9.77 12.01
C LEU A 245 11.32 10.12 13.22
N HIS A 246 10.41 9.22 13.64
CA HIS A 246 9.50 9.48 14.77
C HIS A 246 10.06 8.95 16.11
N GLU A 247 10.78 7.81 16.09
CA GLU A 247 11.46 7.29 17.30
C GLU A 247 12.56 8.25 17.78
N MET A 248 13.26 8.94 16.87
CA MET A 248 14.21 10.00 17.22
C MET A 248 13.53 11.27 17.76
N ALA A 249 12.34 11.61 17.27
CA ALA A 249 11.58 12.77 17.75
C ALA A 249 10.89 12.51 19.10
N SER A 250 10.67 11.26 19.49
CA SER A 250 10.05 10.88 20.77
C SER A 250 11.00 11.03 21.98
N GLY A 251 12.31 11.21 21.74
CA GLY A 251 13.32 11.46 22.78
C GLY A 251 13.61 12.93 23.05
N LEU A 252 13.04 13.83 22.25
CA LEU A 252 13.10 15.28 22.43
C LEU A 252 11.67 15.74 22.73
N GLY A 253 11.46 16.65 23.68
CA GLY A 253 10.12 17.16 24.02
C GLY A 253 9.33 17.68 22.80
N PRO A 254 8.04 18.01 22.93
CA PRO A 254 7.18 18.37 21.79
C PRO A 254 7.80 19.50 20.94
N ILE A 255 8.31 19.15 19.77
CA ILE A 255 8.84 20.09 18.77
C ILE A 255 7.65 20.54 17.90
N GLU A 256 7.42 21.85 17.79
CA GLU A 256 6.46 22.41 16.83
C GLU A 256 6.80 21.95 15.39
N GLY A 257 5.82 21.41 14.66
CA GLY A 257 6.00 20.98 13.27
C GLY A 257 6.31 19.49 13.06
N LEU A 258 6.04 18.62 14.04
CA LEU A 258 6.15 17.17 13.88
C LEU A 258 5.29 16.66 12.69
N PRO A 259 5.84 15.83 11.79
CA PRO A 259 5.08 15.22 10.71
C PRO A 259 3.95 14.34 11.26
N ILE A 260 2.84 14.22 10.50
CA ILE A 260 1.73 13.30 10.83
C ILE A 260 2.33 11.92 11.06
N ALA A 261 2.10 11.38 12.25
CA ALA A 261 2.62 10.09 12.62
C ALA A 261 2.04 8.99 11.72
N LEU A 262 2.93 8.11 11.29
CA LEU A 262 2.63 7.10 10.28
C LEU A 262 1.82 5.96 10.92
N PRO A 263 0.70 5.54 10.30
CA PRO A 263 -0.09 4.41 10.77
C PRO A 263 0.67 3.10 10.49
N GLY A 264 0.52 2.10 11.36
CA GLY A 264 1.12 0.78 11.20
C GLY A 264 1.33 0.05 12.53
N LEU A 265 1.41 -1.29 12.47
CA LEU A 265 1.69 -2.09 13.67
C LEU A 265 3.13 -1.91 14.15
N ALA A 266 3.34 -2.00 15.47
CA ALA A 266 4.68 -1.96 16.04
C ALA A 266 5.49 -3.23 15.69
N THR A 267 4.81 -4.38 15.71
CA THR A 267 5.37 -5.71 15.44
C THR A 267 4.45 -6.50 14.50
N PRO A 268 4.41 -6.15 13.20
CA PRO A 268 3.66 -6.94 12.23
C PRO A 268 4.35 -8.29 12.02
N CYS A 269 3.57 -9.36 12.15
CA CYS A 269 4.01 -10.74 11.98
C CYS A 269 3.67 -11.27 10.58
N SER A 270 2.67 -10.69 9.92
CA SER A 270 2.34 -10.99 8.53
C SER A 270 1.93 -9.71 7.81
N GLN A 271 2.44 -9.50 6.59
CA GLN A 271 2.19 -8.32 5.77
C GLN A 271 1.95 -8.72 4.31
N LEU A 272 1.04 -8.01 3.66
CA LEU A 272 0.78 -8.13 2.23
C LEU A 272 0.59 -6.72 1.65
N ALA A 273 1.43 -6.36 0.67
CA ALA A 273 1.33 -5.14 -0.08
C ALA A 273 0.90 -5.42 -1.51
N VAL A 274 -0.16 -4.76 -1.97
CA VAL A 274 -0.75 -4.96 -3.30
C VAL A 274 -0.80 -3.61 -4.03
N PRO A 275 -0.23 -3.51 -5.24
CA PRO A 275 -0.25 -2.26 -6.01
C PRO A 275 -1.65 -1.93 -6.50
N LEU A 276 -2.00 -0.65 -6.46
CA LEU A 276 -3.19 -0.11 -7.12
C LEU A 276 -2.84 0.20 -8.57
N ARG A 277 -3.20 -0.69 -9.49
CA ARG A 277 -2.85 -0.54 -10.92
C ARG A 277 -4.05 -0.14 -11.76
N ALA A 278 -3.92 0.97 -12.49
CA ALA A 278 -4.91 1.46 -13.44
C ALA A 278 -4.24 1.85 -14.76
N ARG A 279 -4.82 1.41 -15.89
CA ARG A 279 -4.37 1.73 -17.25
C ARG A 279 -2.85 1.54 -17.47
N GLY A 280 -2.32 0.42 -16.98
CA GLY A 280 -0.90 0.06 -17.10
C GLY A 280 0.04 0.72 -16.10
N ARG A 281 -0.47 1.56 -15.19
CA ARG A 281 0.33 2.37 -14.26
C ARG A 281 -0.06 2.13 -12.82
N THR A 282 0.86 2.36 -11.89
CA THR A 282 0.62 2.21 -10.46
C THR A 282 0.28 3.57 -9.85
N VAL A 283 -0.90 3.69 -9.25
CA VAL A 283 -1.38 4.94 -8.62
C VAL A 283 -1.20 4.94 -7.10
N GLY A 284 -0.72 3.84 -6.53
CA GLY A 284 -0.54 3.66 -5.09
C GLY A 284 -0.42 2.19 -4.70
N ALA A 285 -0.64 1.89 -3.43
CA ALA A 285 -0.63 0.52 -2.91
C ALA A 285 -1.55 0.36 -1.70
N LEU A 286 -2.13 -0.82 -1.54
CA LEU A 286 -2.77 -1.26 -0.30
C LEU A 286 -1.73 -2.04 0.51
N LEU A 287 -1.51 -1.68 1.77
CA LEU A 287 -0.75 -2.49 2.73
C LEU A 287 -1.73 -3.05 3.77
N VAL A 288 -1.73 -4.36 3.97
CA VAL A 288 -2.47 -5.03 5.05
C VAL A 288 -1.49 -5.71 6.00
N GLU A 289 -1.83 -5.70 7.29
CA GLU A 289 -0.97 -6.22 8.35
C GLU A 289 -1.74 -7.11 9.34
N SER A 290 -1.03 -8.04 9.96
CA SER A 290 -1.54 -8.88 11.04
C SER A 290 -0.46 -9.13 12.09
N GLU A 291 -0.89 -9.27 13.34
CA GLU A 291 -0.05 -9.68 14.48
C GLU A 291 0.12 -11.21 14.54
N SER A 292 -0.61 -11.96 13.71
CA SER A 292 -0.46 -13.41 13.57
C SER A 292 0.48 -13.74 12.41
N ASP A 293 1.41 -14.66 12.64
CA ASP A 293 2.24 -15.23 11.58
C ASP A 293 1.38 -15.95 10.54
N GLN A 294 1.83 -15.93 9.29
CA GLN A 294 1.24 -16.60 8.13
C GLN A 294 -0.25 -16.28 7.91
N PHE A 295 -0.69 -15.10 8.36
CA PHE A 295 -2.09 -14.69 8.24
C PHE A 295 -2.54 -14.48 6.77
N PHE A 296 -1.64 -14.00 5.92
CA PHE A 296 -1.91 -13.77 4.50
C PHE A 296 -1.26 -14.86 3.62
N GLY A 297 -2.07 -15.56 2.83
CA GLY A 297 -1.68 -16.59 1.87
C GLY A 297 -1.73 -16.15 0.40
N TYR A 298 -1.56 -17.09 -0.53
CA TYR A 298 -1.74 -16.82 -1.96
C TYR A 298 -3.19 -16.43 -2.32
N ASP A 299 -4.18 -17.03 -1.68
CA ASP A 299 -5.60 -16.72 -1.93
C ASP A 299 -5.95 -15.28 -1.53
N ASP A 300 -5.29 -14.76 -0.48
CA ASP A 300 -5.41 -13.37 -0.05
C ASP A 300 -4.83 -12.40 -1.06
N GLU A 301 -3.66 -12.75 -1.59
CA GLU A 301 -3.02 -11.99 -2.63
C GLU A 301 -3.90 -11.91 -3.88
N ASP A 302 -4.47 -13.03 -4.33
CA ASP A 302 -5.39 -13.07 -5.47
C ASP A 302 -6.63 -12.20 -5.24
N ALA A 303 -7.28 -12.34 -4.08
CA ALA A 303 -8.48 -11.58 -3.73
C ALA A 303 -8.19 -10.07 -3.66
N LEU A 304 -7.11 -9.67 -2.97
CA LEU A 304 -6.73 -8.27 -2.83
C LEU A 304 -6.22 -7.68 -4.14
N ALA A 305 -5.54 -8.44 -5.01
CA ALA A 305 -5.12 -7.99 -6.33
C ALA A 305 -6.30 -7.58 -7.20
N VAL A 306 -7.38 -8.38 -7.21
CA VAL A 306 -8.61 -8.05 -7.94
C VAL A 306 -9.27 -6.80 -7.38
N LEU A 307 -9.42 -6.71 -6.05
CA LEU A 307 -10.02 -5.54 -5.40
C LEU A 307 -9.21 -4.27 -5.61
N CYS A 308 -7.88 -4.35 -5.51
CA CYS A 308 -6.99 -3.22 -5.73
C CYS A 308 -7.00 -2.74 -7.18
N ALA A 309 -7.09 -3.65 -8.15
CA ALA A 309 -7.26 -3.29 -9.55
C ALA A 309 -8.58 -2.54 -9.79
N GLN A 310 -9.70 -3.03 -9.24
CA GLN A 310 -10.99 -2.34 -9.36
C GLN A 310 -10.97 -0.97 -8.67
N LEU A 311 -10.45 -0.90 -7.44
CA LEU A 311 -10.34 0.33 -6.68
C LEU A 311 -9.49 1.37 -7.44
N ALA A 312 -8.37 0.95 -8.02
CA ALA A 312 -7.51 1.82 -8.81
C ALA A 312 -8.25 2.39 -10.04
N GLN A 313 -9.00 1.55 -10.77
CA GLN A 313 -9.79 1.99 -11.93
C GLN A 313 -10.91 2.96 -11.52
N ALA A 314 -11.59 2.69 -10.41
CA ALA A 314 -12.63 3.57 -9.87
C ALA A 314 -12.06 4.93 -9.43
N LEU A 315 -10.92 4.93 -8.72
CA LEU A 315 -10.21 6.14 -8.32
C LEU A 315 -9.87 7.01 -9.55
N VAL A 316 -9.21 6.43 -10.56
CA VAL A 316 -8.82 7.17 -11.79
C VAL A 316 -10.05 7.69 -12.54
N THR A 317 -11.12 6.89 -12.62
CA THR A 317 -12.34 7.27 -13.36
C THR A 317 -13.10 8.39 -12.66
N LEU A 318 -13.31 8.28 -11.35
CA LEU A 318 -14.03 9.31 -10.58
C LEU A 318 -13.22 10.59 -10.41
N GLN A 319 -11.89 10.50 -10.30
CA GLN A 319 -11.01 11.67 -10.37
C GLN A 319 -11.21 12.42 -11.69
N GLY A 320 -11.15 11.73 -12.83
CA GLY A 320 -11.42 12.33 -14.14
C GLY A 320 -12.78 13.00 -14.20
N ALA A 321 -13.83 12.32 -13.72
CA ALA A 321 -15.17 12.87 -13.72
C ALA A 321 -15.36 14.08 -12.78
N GLU A 322 -14.70 14.11 -11.62
CA GLU A 322 -14.72 15.27 -10.70
C GLU A 322 -14.06 16.50 -11.32
N LEU A 323 -13.04 16.29 -12.14
CA LEU A 323 -12.34 17.35 -12.84
C LEU A 323 -13.17 17.94 -13.98
N ASP A 324 -13.82 17.10 -14.77
CA ASP A 324 -14.60 17.52 -15.94
C ASP A 324 -15.93 18.19 -15.55
N ALA A 325 -16.51 17.81 -14.40
CA ALA A 325 -17.79 18.33 -13.92
C ALA A 325 -17.75 19.75 -13.33
N GLY A 326 -16.57 20.36 -13.16
CA GLY A 326 -16.37 21.69 -12.57
C GLY A 326 -16.92 22.84 -13.42
N ALA A 327 -18.23 22.90 -13.66
CA ALA A 327 -18.87 24.09 -14.20
C ALA A 327 -18.83 25.21 -13.14
N PRO A 328 -18.55 26.48 -13.53
CA PRO A 328 -18.51 27.60 -12.60
C PRO A 328 -19.76 27.63 -11.73
N LEU A 329 -19.59 27.81 -10.42
CA LEU A 329 -20.72 28.11 -9.55
C LEU A 329 -21.35 29.43 -10.04
N PRO A 330 -22.69 29.55 -10.08
CA PRO A 330 -23.33 30.85 -10.25
C PRO A 330 -22.74 31.85 -9.26
N GLN A 331 -22.56 33.11 -9.66
CA GLN A 331 -22.17 34.16 -8.72
C GLN A 331 -23.31 34.36 -7.71
N GLU A 332 -23.31 33.59 -6.63
CA GLU A 332 -24.19 33.86 -5.52
C GLU A 332 -23.69 35.12 -4.82
N THR A 333 -24.64 36.03 -4.61
CA THR A 333 -24.47 37.22 -3.79
C THR A 333 -23.90 36.78 -2.43
N PRO A 334 -22.85 37.43 -1.90
CA PRO A 334 -22.25 37.01 -0.64
C PRO A 334 -23.32 36.96 0.43
N ILE A 335 -23.72 35.75 0.84
CA ILE A 335 -24.50 35.56 2.05
C ILE A 335 -23.51 35.88 3.15
N GLY A 336 -23.63 37.08 3.74
CA GLY A 336 -22.81 37.50 4.84
C GLY A 336 -22.81 36.39 5.90
N LEU A 337 -21.66 35.77 6.11
CA LEU A 337 -21.47 34.84 7.21
C LEU A 337 -21.91 35.58 8.47
N ALA A 338 -22.97 35.09 9.13
CA ALA A 338 -23.26 35.48 10.49
C ALA A 338 -21.97 35.24 11.28
N ALA A 339 -21.37 36.32 11.80
CA ALA A 339 -20.14 36.25 12.56
C ALA A 339 -20.37 35.31 13.75
N HIS A 340 -19.90 34.08 13.63
CA HIS A 340 -19.95 33.14 14.73
C HIS A 340 -18.99 33.67 15.82
N PRO A 341 -19.46 33.86 17.06
CA PRO A 341 -18.64 34.45 18.11
C PRO A 341 -17.46 33.53 18.45
N GLY A 342 -16.23 34.06 18.35
CA GLY A 342 -15.00 33.33 18.68
C GLY A 342 -13.75 34.06 18.20
N ALA A 343 -12.59 33.71 18.76
CA ALA A 343 -11.29 34.19 18.27
C ALA A 343 -11.06 33.70 16.83
N PRO A 344 -10.45 34.53 15.95
CA PRO A 344 -10.15 34.13 14.58
C PRO A 344 -9.19 32.94 14.56
N LEU A 345 -9.40 32.02 13.62
CA LEU A 345 -8.48 30.91 13.36
C LEU A 345 -7.22 31.45 12.68
N SER A 346 -6.05 31.16 13.23
CA SER A 346 -4.76 31.53 12.63
C SER A 346 -4.33 30.47 11.62
N LEU A 347 -4.41 30.80 10.33
CA LEU A 347 -3.91 29.97 9.25
C LEU A 347 -2.52 30.47 8.83
N ARG A 348 -1.49 29.67 9.10
CA ARG A 348 -0.10 30.00 8.77
C ARG A 348 0.40 29.14 7.61
N TYR A 349 0.90 29.77 6.55
CA TYR A 349 1.37 29.11 5.34
C TYR A 349 2.87 29.30 5.10
N PHE A 350 3.53 28.22 4.68
CA PHE A 350 4.95 28.20 4.32
C PHE A 350 5.08 27.95 2.81
N PRO A 351 5.38 28.98 1.99
CA PRO A 351 5.42 28.84 0.53
C PRO A 351 6.48 27.88 0.01
N ARG A 352 7.55 27.63 0.78
CA ARG A 352 8.69 26.80 0.37
C ARG A 352 8.29 25.36 0.06
N ASP A 353 7.37 24.80 0.85
CA ASP A 353 6.97 23.39 0.78
C ASP A 353 5.44 23.21 0.82
N GLY A 354 4.69 24.31 0.83
CA GLY A 354 3.24 24.32 0.87
C GLY A 354 2.65 23.91 2.23
N THR A 355 3.42 23.97 3.31
CA THR A 355 2.96 23.58 4.65
C THR A 355 1.95 24.57 5.22
N VAL A 356 0.89 24.05 5.84
CA VAL A 356 -0.16 24.82 6.51
C VAL A 356 -0.31 24.39 7.97
N PHE A 357 -0.37 25.38 8.85
CA PHE A 357 -0.75 25.22 10.26
C PHE A 357 -2.07 25.94 10.55
N ILE A 358 -2.90 25.37 11.42
CA ILE A 358 -4.07 26.05 12.01
C ILE A 358 -3.83 26.18 13.51
N ASP A 359 -3.89 27.40 14.05
CA ASP A 359 -3.68 27.70 15.47
C ASP A 359 -2.39 27.07 16.02
N GLY A 360 -1.31 27.11 15.22
CA GLY A 360 -0.01 26.53 15.57
C GLY A 360 0.08 25.00 15.43
N GLN A 361 -1.01 24.32 15.07
CA GLN A 361 -1.02 22.87 14.84
C GLN A 361 -0.82 22.53 13.36
N TYR A 362 0.07 21.58 13.06
CA TYR A 362 0.32 21.13 11.68
C TYR A 362 -0.94 20.47 11.09
N LEU A 363 -1.39 20.96 9.94
CA LEU A 363 -2.53 20.38 9.24
C LEU A 363 -2.08 19.45 8.09
N ILE A 364 -1.35 20.00 7.12
CA ILE A 364 -1.04 19.36 5.84
C ILE A 364 0.09 20.14 5.13
N LYS A 365 0.71 19.54 4.10
CA LYS A 365 1.75 20.18 3.27
C LYS A 365 1.59 19.90 1.79
N GLY A 366 2.48 20.46 0.98
CA GLY A 366 2.50 20.29 -0.47
C GLY A 366 1.29 20.93 -1.16
N VAL A 367 0.83 20.33 -2.25
CA VAL A 367 -0.22 20.92 -3.08
C VAL A 367 -1.57 21.03 -2.36
N ALA A 368 -1.90 20.08 -1.49
CA ALA A 368 -3.14 20.17 -0.71
C ALA A 368 -3.13 21.37 0.27
N GLY A 369 -1.97 21.70 0.85
CA GLY A 369 -1.80 22.91 1.64
C GLY A 369 -1.85 24.19 0.80
N ALA A 370 -1.21 24.20 -0.36
CA ALA A 370 -1.28 25.32 -1.31
C ALA A 370 -2.73 25.60 -1.77
N ILE A 371 -3.53 24.55 -2.01
CA ILE A 371 -4.96 24.66 -2.32
C ILE A 371 -5.69 25.35 -1.17
N LEU A 372 -5.54 24.88 0.07
CA LEU A 372 -6.22 25.48 1.23
C LEU A 372 -5.86 26.96 1.39
N TRP A 373 -4.57 27.30 1.31
CA TRP A 373 -4.09 28.68 1.42
C TRP A 373 -4.71 29.59 0.36
N LYS A 374 -4.71 29.15 -0.91
CA LYS A 374 -5.34 29.90 -2.00
C LYS A 374 -6.83 30.12 -1.73
N LEU A 375 -7.56 29.07 -1.35
CA LEU A 375 -8.99 29.16 -1.08
C LEU A 375 -9.29 30.16 0.04
N ALA A 376 -8.49 30.15 1.10
CA ALA A 376 -8.62 31.09 2.21
C ALA A 376 -8.34 32.55 1.78
N CYS A 377 -7.28 32.77 0.99
CA CYS A 377 -6.96 34.09 0.42
C CYS A 377 -8.08 34.61 -0.50
N ASP A 378 -8.60 33.77 -1.39
CA ASP A 378 -9.66 34.15 -2.33
C ASP A 378 -10.96 34.45 -1.58
N ALA A 379 -11.28 33.68 -0.54
CA ALA A 379 -12.43 33.92 0.33
C ALA A 379 -12.33 35.25 1.08
N GLN A 380 -11.16 35.59 1.64
CA GLN A 380 -10.97 36.86 2.34
C GLN A 380 -10.97 38.07 1.40
N ARG A 381 -10.40 37.94 0.19
CA ARG A 381 -10.32 39.05 -0.79
C ARG A 381 -11.65 39.32 -1.49
N HIS A 382 -12.37 38.27 -1.88
CA HIS A 382 -13.55 38.40 -2.74
C HIS A 382 -14.86 38.09 -2.02
N GLY A 383 -14.82 37.66 -0.76
CA GLY A 383 -16.00 37.19 -0.02
C GLY A 383 -16.61 35.91 -0.59
N ARG A 384 -15.86 35.15 -1.40
CA ARG A 384 -16.33 33.95 -2.10
C ARG A 384 -15.82 32.68 -1.43
N TRP A 385 -16.75 31.90 -0.90
CA TRP A 385 -16.45 30.66 -0.17
C TRP A 385 -16.67 29.39 -1.01
N GLY A 386 -17.43 29.49 -2.10
CA GLY A 386 -17.60 28.43 -3.10
C GLY A 386 -16.50 28.42 -4.16
N PHE A 387 -16.08 27.24 -4.59
CA PHE A 387 -15.07 27.04 -5.64
C PHE A 387 -15.31 25.75 -6.43
N SER A 388 -14.73 25.66 -7.62
CA SER A 388 -14.79 24.47 -8.48
C SER A 388 -13.42 23.87 -8.78
N THR A 389 -13.40 22.58 -9.13
CA THR A 389 -12.18 21.87 -9.57
C THR A 389 -11.58 22.50 -10.82
N ARG A 390 -12.42 23.01 -11.74
CA ARG A 390 -11.98 23.72 -12.94
C ARG A 390 -11.27 25.03 -12.64
N GLU A 391 -11.76 25.81 -11.68
CA GLU A 391 -11.09 27.05 -11.24
C GLU A 391 -9.73 26.77 -10.61
N LEU A 392 -9.65 25.71 -9.78
CA LEU A 392 -8.38 25.28 -9.19
C LEU A 392 -7.39 24.77 -10.26
N ARG A 393 -7.86 24.04 -11.27
CA ARG A 393 -7.05 23.63 -12.43
C ARG A 393 -6.50 24.83 -13.20
N LEU A 394 -7.32 25.86 -13.44
CA LEU A 394 -6.89 27.08 -14.13
C LEU A 394 -5.83 27.86 -13.33
N ALA A 395 -5.84 27.74 -12.00
CA ALA A 395 -4.80 28.27 -11.12
C ALA A 395 -3.53 27.41 -11.06
N GLY A 396 -3.42 26.38 -11.92
CA GLY A 396 -2.46 25.28 -11.86
C GLY A 396 -1.01 25.67 -11.56
N SER A 397 -0.46 26.62 -12.32
CA SER A 397 0.93 27.06 -12.17
C SER A 397 1.21 27.76 -10.84
N ALA A 398 0.23 28.47 -10.27
CA ALA A 398 0.36 29.14 -8.97
C ALA A 398 0.22 28.17 -7.77
N LEU A 399 -0.34 26.98 -7.99
CA LEU A 399 -0.55 25.94 -6.99
C LEU A 399 0.52 24.83 -7.03
N GLY A 400 1.46 24.91 -7.97
CA GLY A 400 2.41 23.82 -8.24
C GLY A 400 1.72 22.56 -8.76
N LEU A 401 0.59 22.70 -9.44
CA LEU A 401 -0.12 21.58 -10.06
C LEU A 401 0.60 21.18 -11.36
N PRO A 402 0.88 19.88 -11.59
CA PRO A 402 1.55 19.43 -12.79
C PRO A 402 0.66 19.43 -14.04
N ASP A 403 1.28 19.66 -15.21
CA ASP A 403 0.58 19.87 -16.48
C ASP A 403 -0.13 18.63 -17.07
N VAL A 404 0.12 17.40 -16.57
CA VAL A 404 -0.36 16.17 -17.26
C VAL A 404 -1.09 15.15 -16.37
N GLN A 405 -1.12 15.28 -15.04
CA GLN A 405 -1.83 14.31 -14.17
C GLN A 405 -2.45 14.98 -12.96
N ASP A 406 -3.69 15.40 -13.14
CA ASP A 406 -4.40 16.25 -12.21
C ASP A 406 -4.99 15.41 -11.05
N ASN A 407 -4.19 15.13 -10.03
CA ASN A 407 -4.62 14.45 -8.79
C ASN A 407 -5.48 15.35 -7.88
N LEU A 408 -6.07 16.44 -8.40
CA LEU A 408 -6.77 17.46 -7.62
C LEU A 408 -7.95 16.90 -6.82
N GLY A 409 -8.80 16.05 -7.42
CA GLY A 409 -9.96 15.46 -6.72
C GLY A 409 -9.54 14.67 -5.47
N VAL A 410 -8.50 13.85 -5.58
CA VAL A 410 -7.95 13.12 -4.43
C VAL A 410 -7.25 14.03 -3.44
N ARG A 411 -6.55 15.08 -3.89
CA ARG A 411 -5.92 16.05 -2.97
C ARG A 411 -6.96 16.83 -2.19
N LEU A 412 -8.10 17.17 -2.81
CA LEU A 412 -9.26 17.75 -2.12
C LEU A 412 -9.88 16.76 -1.13
N LEU A 413 -10.04 15.50 -1.52
CA LEU A 413 -10.51 14.45 -0.62
C LEU A 413 -9.57 14.29 0.59
N LEU A 414 -8.25 14.28 0.36
CA LEU A 414 -7.26 14.23 1.43
C LEU A 414 -7.39 15.42 2.38
N LEU A 415 -7.52 16.62 1.82
CA LEU A 415 -7.69 17.85 2.59
C LEU A 415 -8.99 17.84 3.42
N GLN A 416 -10.10 17.40 2.84
CA GLN A 416 -11.37 17.21 3.54
C GLN A 416 -11.21 16.25 4.74
N ARG A 417 -10.55 15.11 4.53
CA ARG A 417 -10.31 14.14 5.60
C ARG A 417 -9.39 14.70 6.69
N ARG A 418 -8.35 15.47 6.33
CA ARG A 418 -7.47 16.12 7.31
C ARG A 418 -8.19 17.18 8.16
N LEU A 419 -9.06 17.99 7.55
CA LEU A 419 -9.88 18.97 8.27
C LEU A 419 -10.90 18.27 9.18
N ALA A 420 -11.47 17.14 8.75
CA ALA A 420 -12.35 16.34 9.58
C ALA A 420 -11.61 15.69 10.77
N ASP A 421 -10.43 15.10 10.54
CA ASP A 421 -9.58 14.50 11.57
C ASP A 421 -9.09 15.54 12.59
N TRP A 422 -8.83 16.78 12.17
CA TRP A 422 -8.50 17.89 13.07
C TRP A 422 -9.69 18.31 13.96
N GLY A 423 -10.93 18.14 13.48
CA GLY A 423 -12.14 18.30 14.29
C GLY A 423 -12.52 19.75 14.63
N GLY A 424 -11.90 20.74 13.99
CA GLY A 424 -12.18 22.16 14.24
C GLY A 424 -13.20 22.80 13.27
N PRO A 425 -13.44 24.12 13.41
CA PRO A 425 -14.55 24.80 12.73
C PRO A 425 -14.34 25.07 11.23
N LEU A 426 -13.11 24.92 10.72
CA LEU A 426 -12.79 25.02 9.28
C LEU A 426 -12.99 23.67 8.59
N GLN A 427 -13.88 23.62 7.60
CA GLN A 427 -14.22 22.41 6.85
C GLN A 427 -14.32 22.72 5.35
N ILE A 428 -14.24 21.68 4.51
CA ILE A 428 -14.56 21.78 3.08
C ILE A 428 -15.76 20.88 2.79
N ARG A 429 -16.86 21.49 2.37
CA ARG A 429 -18.09 20.79 2.03
C ARG A 429 -18.21 20.61 0.52
N LYS A 430 -18.55 19.40 0.07
CA LYS A 430 -18.89 19.15 -1.33
C LYS A 430 -20.35 19.55 -1.55
N LEU A 431 -20.61 20.39 -2.55
CA LEU A 431 -21.97 20.85 -2.90
C LEU A 431 -22.57 19.94 -3.97
N ARG A 432 -21.79 19.71 -5.04
CA ARG A 432 -22.09 18.80 -6.15
C ARG A 432 -20.77 18.34 -6.78
N ARG A 433 -20.81 17.42 -7.74
CA ARG A 433 -19.60 16.94 -8.42
C ARG A 433 -18.80 18.12 -8.99
N GLY A 434 -17.52 18.22 -8.62
CA GLY A 434 -16.62 19.28 -9.05
C GLY A 434 -16.83 20.65 -8.40
N CYS A 435 -17.76 20.80 -7.43
CA CYS A 435 -18.05 22.06 -6.74
C CYS A 435 -18.05 21.87 -5.22
N TYR A 436 -17.34 22.77 -4.54
CA TYR A 436 -17.05 22.69 -3.12
C TYR A 436 -17.23 24.07 -2.48
N GLU A 437 -17.27 24.08 -1.16
CA GLU A 437 -17.37 25.28 -0.34
C GLU A 437 -16.41 25.16 0.85
N LEU A 438 -15.64 26.22 1.10
CA LEU A 438 -14.85 26.37 2.31
C LEU A 438 -15.74 26.95 3.41
N VAL A 439 -15.95 26.19 4.48
CA VAL A 439 -16.81 26.58 5.60
C VAL A 439 -15.91 26.90 6.79
N PRO A 440 -15.66 28.17 7.13
CA PRO A 440 -14.63 28.53 8.10
C PRO A 440 -15.06 28.41 9.55
N GLY A 441 -16.37 28.44 9.83
CA GLY A 441 -16.97 28.39 11.17
C GLY A 441 -16.59 29.55 12.12
N ARG A 442 -15.51 30.29 11.84
CA ARG A 442 -15.01 31.50 12.51
C ARG A 442 -14.28 32.38 11.49
N ALA A 443 -13.93 33.62 11.85
CA ALA A 443 -13.08 34.45 11.01
C ALA A 443 -11.68 33.82 10.82
N LEU A 444 -11.07 34.01 9.65
CA LEU A 444 -9.71 33.55 9.36
C LEU A 444 -8.71 34.70 9.48
N SER A 445 -7.58 34.45 10.13
CA SER A 445 -6.40 35.29 10.13
C SER A 445 -5.30 34.60 9.33
N LEU A 446 -4.83 35.22 8.25
CA LEU A 446 -3.90 34.61 7.30
C LEU A 446 -2.49 35.17 7.49
N GLU A 447 -1.50 34.30 7.75
CA GLU A 447 -0.09 34.65 7.88
C GLU A 447 0.75 33.82 6.89
N SER A 448 1.56 34.46 6.05
CA SER A 448 2.52 33.76 5.17
C SER A 448 3.94 33.93 5.71
N ALA A 449 4.59 32.84 6.06
CA ALA A 449 5.98 32.82 6.48
C ALA A 449 6.88 33.16 5.27
N GLY A 450 7.36 34.40 5.20
CA GLY A 450 8.25 34.90 4.13
C GLY A 450 7.72 36.07 3.30
N GLY A 451 6.54 36.61 3.61
CA GLY A 451 6.06 37.88 3.05
C GLY A 451 6.34 39.05 4.01
N VAL A 452 6.99 40.10 3.52
CA VAL A 452 7.08 41.41 4.20
C VAL A 452 5.66 41.83 4.62
N PRO A 453 5.45 42.34 5.85
CA PRO A 453 4.15 42.88 6.25
C PRO A 453 3.74 43.97 5.25
N ALA A 454 2.46 43.97 4.87
CA ALA A 454 1.88 44.90 3.91
C ALA A 454 2.20 46.38 4.21
#